data_AF-A0A939V9P9-F1
#
_entry.id   AF-A0A939V9P9-F1
#
_cell.length_a   1.000
_cell.length_b   1.000
_cell.length_c   1.000
_cell.angle_alpha   90.00
_cell.angle_beta   90.00
_cell.angle_gamma   90.00
#
_symmetry.space_group_name_H-M   'P 1'
#
loop_
_entity.id
_entity.type
_entity.pdbx_description
1 polymer ?
#
loop_
_entity_poly.entity_id
_entity_poly.type
_entity_poly.pdbx_seq_one_letter_code
_entity_poly.pdbx_strand_id
1 'polypeptide(L)'
;MNFNITDQNYSALAATGKPMVIDFSAEWCGPCRKMAPLIEELAAKYDGKVIIGSCNVDESEELTAQFGIRNIPAIFFIKDGQTVDKVVGAVPAATVEEKVQALL
;
A
#
# COMPACT_ATOMS: atom_id res chain seq x y z
N MET A 1 12.03 -1.22 5.00
CA MET A 1 11.86 -2.50 4.27
C MET A 1 10.50 -2.48 3.58
N ASN A 2 10.35 -2.96 2.35
CA ASN A 2 9.03 -3.12 1.74
C ASN A 2 8.37 -4.38 2.32
N PHE A 3 7.24 -4.22 3.00
CA PHE A 3 6.50 -5.34 3.58
C PHE A 3 5.65 -6.02 2.50
N ASN A 4 5.73 -7.35 2.38
CA ASN A 4 4.73 -8.09 1.61
C ASN A 4 3.46 -8.21 2.47
N ILE A 5 2.38 -7.53 2.09
CA ILE A 5 1.11 -7.56 2.81
C ILE A 5 0.22 -8.60 2.14
N THR A 6 -0.23 -9.57 2.94
CA THR A 6 -1.08 -10.69 2.50
C THR A 6 -2.30 -10.80 3.39
N ASP A 7 -3.28 -11.59 2.95
CA ASP A 7 -4.50 -11.90 3.72
C ASP A 7 -4.20 -12.35 5.16
N GLN A 8 -3.10 -13.10 5.34
CA GLN A 8 -2.72 -13.68 6.62
C GLN A 8 -2.11 -12.67 7.59
N ASN A 9 -1.39 -11.65 7.10
CA ASN A 9 -0.68 -10.71 7.96
C ASN A 9 -1.38 -9.36 8.10
N TYR A 10 -2.26 -8.99 7.16
CA TYR A 10 -2.93 -7.71 7.15
C TYR A 10 -3.68 -7.45 8.46
N SER A 11 -4.42 -8.45 8.97
CA SER A 11 -5.17 -8.32 10.22
C SER A 11 -4.28 -8.00 11.41
N ALA A 12 -3.10 -8.63 11.49
CA ALA A 12 -2.14 -8.38 12.56
C ALA A 12 -1.49 -6.99 12.44
N LEU A 13 -1.18 -6.56 11.21
CA LEU A 13 -0.63 -5.24 10.94
C LEU A 13 -1.65 -4.14 11.23
N ALA A 14 -2.90 -4.31 10.80
CA ALA A 14 -3.99 -3.38 11.06
C ALA A 14 -4.28 -3.26 12.57
N ALA A 15 -4.17 -4.36 13.32
CA ALA A 15 -4.33 -4.37 14.77
C ALA A 15 -3.24 -3.58 15.52
N THR A 16 -2.10 -3.24 14.88
CA THR A 16 -1.08 -2.40 15.51
C THR A 16 -1.52 -0.95 15.71
N GLY A 17 -2.59 -0.52 15.04
CA GLY A 17 -3.09 0.86 15.07
C GLY A 17 -2.16 1.88 14.40
N LYS A 18 -1.04 1.44 13.81
CA LYS A 18 -0.16 2.33 13.07
C LYS A 18 -0.77 2.69 11.72
N PRO A 19 -0.48 3.89 11.19
CA PRO A 19 -0.83 4.19 9.81
C PRO A 19 -0.18 3.19 8.86
N MET A 20 -0.92 2.75 7.86
CA MET A 20 -0.45 1.78 6.87
C MET A 20 -0.70 2.28 5.45
N VAL A 21 0.18 1.86 4.54
CA VAL A 21 0.08 2.11 3.12
C VAL A 21 0.20 0.76 2.42
N ILE A 22 -0.81 0.41 1.63
CA ILE A 22 -0.87 -0.85 0.90
C ILE A 22 -0.87 -0.55 -0.59
N ASP A 23 0.20 -0.93 -1.29
CA ASP A 23 0.29 -0.86 -2.75
C ASP A 23 -0.18 -2.18 -3.38
N PHE A 24 -1.40 -2.19 -3.91
CA PHE A 24 -1.95 -3.29 -4.66
C PHE A 24 -1.34 -3.32 -6.07
N SER A 25 -0.54 -4.35 -6.33
CA SER A 25 0.23 -4.54 -7.55
C SER A 25 0.14 -5.97 -8.05
N ALA A 26 0.71 -6.22 -9.24
CA ALA A 26 0.84 -7.55 -9.82
C ALA A 26 2.12 -7.63 -10.67
N GLU A 27 2.68 -8.81 -10.86
CA GLU A 27 3.91 -9.01 -11.64
C GLU A 27 3.71 -8.65 -13.12
N TRP A 28 2.52 -8.90 -13.66
CA TRP A 28 2.17 -8.59 -15.05
C TRP A 28 1.81 -7.11 -15.27
N CYS A 29 1.74 -6.31 -14.21
CA CYS A 29 1.42 -4.89 -14.29
C CYS A 29 2.66 -4.05 -14.63
N GLY A 30 2.81 -3.72 -15.91
CA GLY A 30 3.89 -2.85 -16.40
C GLY A 30 4.03 -1.50 -15.67
N PRO A 31 2.94 -0.75 -15.40
CA PRO A 31 3.00 0.50 -14.64
C PRO A 31 3.43 0.32 -13.18
N CYS A 32 3.07 -0.81 -12.55
CA CYS A 32 3.40 -1.12 -11.16
C CYS A 32 4.92 -1.22 -10.95
N ARG A 33 5.65 -1.80 -11.92
CA ARG A 33 7.13 -1.87 -11.86
C ARG A 33 7.82 -0.52 -11.74
N LYS A 34 7.20 0.57 -12.23
CA LYS A 34 7.74 1.92 -12.06
C LYS A 34 7.47 2.48 -10.67
N MET A 35 6.40 2.04 -10.03
CA MET A 35 6.03 2.46 -8.67
C MET A 35 6.80 1.71 -7.59
N ALA A 36 7.15 0.43 -7.82
CA ALA A 36 7.90 -0.39 -6.88
C ALA A 36 9.11 0.30 -6.20
N PRO A 37 10.08 0.90 -6.93
CA PRO A 37 11.21 1.58 -6.29
C PRO A 37 10.80 2.81 -5.47
N LEU A 38 9.72 3.50 -5.87
CA LEU A 38 9.20 4.65 -5.13
C LEU A 38 8.57 4.21 -3.81
N ILE A 39 7.79 3.13 -3.83
CA ILE A 39 7.19 2.55 -2.63
C ILE A 39 8.27 2.03 -1.68
N GLU A 40 9.31 1.38 -2.19
CA GLU A 40 10.46 0.94 -1.40
C GLU A 40 11.19 2.11 -0.73
N GLU A 41 11.42 3.21 -1.46
CA GLU A 41 12.06 4.40 -0.91
C GLU A 41 11.21 5.02 0.20
N LEU A 42 9.91 5.16 -0.02
CA LEU A 42 8.98 5.65 1.01
C LEU A 42 8.96 4.71 2.22
N ALA A 43 8.91 3.39 2.00
CA ALA A 43 8.93 2.41 3.08
C ALA A 43 10.20 2.51 3.93
N ALA A 44 11.35 2.77 3.32
CA ALA A 44 12.60 3.02 4.05
C ALA A 44 12.59 4.37 4.78
N LYS A 45 12.03 5.43 4.17
CA LYS A 45 11.99 6.78 4.73
C LYS A 45 11.04 6.90 5.94
N TYR A 46 9.92 6.19 5.89
CA TYR A 46 8.89 6.19 6.93
C TYR A 46 8.92 4.93 7.81
N ASP A 47 10.00 4.15 7.72
CA ASP A 47 10.21 2.94 8.52
C ASP A 47 10.05 3.25 10.02
N GLY A 48 9.24 2.43 10.70
CA GLY A 48 8.88 2.62 12.11
C GLY A 48 7.73 3.60 12.38
N LYS A 49 7.46 4.56 11.47
CA LYS A 49 6.34 5.53 11.58
C LYS A 49 5.08 5.06 10.87
N VAL A 50 5.21 4.59 9.63
CA VAL A 50 4.13 4.10 8.78
C VAL A 50 4.50 2.72 8.26
N ILE A 51 3.56 1.79 8.26
CA ILE A 51 3.76 0.46 7.69
C ILE A 51 3.48 0.55 6.20
N ILE A 52 4.53 0.56 5.38
CA ILE A 52 4.39 0.63 3.92
C ILE A 52 4.74 -0.74 3.34
N GLY A 53 3.82 -1.29 2.56
CA GLY A 53 3.98 -2.58 1.94
C GLY A 53 3.24 -2.72 0.62
N SER A 54 3.66 -3.68 -0.18
CA SER A 54 2.98 -4.09 -1.40
C SER A 54 2.15 -5.34 -1.17
N CYS A 55 0.97 -5.40 -1.77
CA CYS A 55 0.09 -6.55 -1.78
C CYS A 55 -0.07 -7.04 -3.22
N ASN A 56 0.24 -8.31 -3.48
CA ASN A 56 0.01 -8.90 -4.78
C ASN A 56 -1.46 -9.32 -4.89
N VAL A 57 -2.18 -8.73 -5.85
CA VAL A 57 -3.61 -9.02 -6.05
C VAL A 57 -3.89 -10.45 -6.49
N ASP A 58 -2.91 -11.12 -7.12
CA ASP A 58 -3.02 -12.52 -7.55
C ASP A 58 -2.79 -13.50 -6.37
N GLU A 59 -2.03 -13.08 -5.34
CA GLU A 59 -1.76 -13.90 -4.15
C GLU A 59 -2.75 -13.62 -3.01
N SER A 60 -3.32 -12.42 -2.97
CA SER A 60 -4.18 -11.93 -1.89
C SER A 60 -5.56 -11.55 -2.42
N GLU A 61 -6.30 -12.56 -2.90
CA GLU A 61 -7.63 -12.38 -3.48
C GLU A 61 -8.63 -11.83 -2.45
N GLU A 62 -8.53 -12.25 -1.19
CA GLU A 62 -9.44 -11.83 -0.12
C GLU A 62 -9.26 -10.35 0.21
N LEU A 63 -8.02 -9.88 0.38
CA LEU A 63 -7.72 -8.45 0.53
C LEU A 63 -8.17 -7.66 -0.69
N THR A 64 -7.85 -8.15 -1.88
CA THR A 64 -8.19 -7.49 -3.15
C THR A 64 -9.70 -7.27 -3.25
N ALA A 65 -10.49 -8.29 -2.91
CA ALA A 65 -11.95 -8.20 -2.86
C ALA A 65 -12.44 -7.28 -1.73
N GLN A 66 -11.84 -7.37 -0.54
CA GLN A 66 -12.20 -6.57 0.64
C GLN A 66 -12.01 -5.07 0.38
N PHE A 67 -10.91 -4.68 -0.26
CA PHE A 67 -10.61 -3.30 -0.62
C PHE A 67 -11.26 -2.86 -1.93
N GLY A 68 -11.95 -3.77 -2.63
CA GLY A 68 -12.66 -3.48 -3.87
C GLY A 68 -11.72 -3.06 -5.00
N ILE A 69 -10.55 -3.67 -5.09
CA ILE A 69 -9.54 -3.37 -6.11
C ILE A 69 -10.06 -3.84 -7.46
N ARG A 70 -10.20 -2.89 -8.39
CA ARG A 70 -10.64 -3.16 -9.78
C ARG A 70 -9.57 -2.84 -10.82
N ASN A 71 -8.66 -1.94 -10.48
CA ASN A 71 -7.61 -1.45 -11.35
C ASN A 71 -6.33 -1.35 -10.53
N ILE A 72 -5.20 -1.75 -11.13
CA ILE A 72 -3.87 -1.66 -10.53
C ILE A 72 -2.94 -0.80 -11.42
N PRO A 73 -1.93 -0.12 -10.85
CA PRO A 73 -1.59 -0.06 -9.42
C PRO A 73 -2.64 0.71 -8.62
N ALA A 74 -2.87 0.32 -7.37
CA ALA A 74 -3.75 1.05 -6.46
C ALA A 74 -3.16 1.08 -5.05
N ILE A 75 -2.99 2.28 -4.50
CA ILE A 75 -2.36 2.51 -3.21
C ILE A 75 -3.44 2.96 -2.22
N PHE A 76 -3.57 2.25 -1.13
CA PHE A 76 -4.53 2.55 -0.07
C PHE A 76 -3.82 3.06 1.17
N PHE A 77 -4.39 4.08 1.78
CA PHE A 77 -3.87 4.75 2.97
C PHE A 77 -4.82 4.49 4.12
N ILE A 78 -4.32 3.79 5.13
CA ILE A 78 -5.08 3.29 6.27
C ILE A 78 -4.58 3.98 7.53
N LYS A 79 -5.49 4.49 8.34
CA LYS A 79 -5.21 5.10 9.64
C LYS A 79 -6.30 4.63 10.60
N ASP A 80 -5.90 4.22 11.82
CA ASP A 80 -6.82 3.71 12.84
C ASP A 80 -7.73 2.56 12.34
N GLY A 81 -7.19 1.70 11.47
CA GLY A 81 -7.92 0.57 10.89
C GLY A 81 -8.96 0.96 9.81
N GLN A 82 -9.01 2.23 9.40
CA GLN A 82 -9.92 2.72 8.37
C GLN A 82 -9.14 3.25 7.17
N THR A 83 -9.64 3.02 5.96
CA THR A 83 -9.11 3.66 4.75
C THR A 83 -9.47 5.15 4.79
N VAL A 84 -8.48 6.00 4.95
CA VAL A 84 -8.67 7.46 4.96
C VAL A 84 -8.43 8.08 3.58
N ASP A 85 -7.64 7.43 2.74
CA ASP A 85 -7.36 7.90 1.38
C ASP A 85 -7.02 6.72 0.47
N LYS A 86 -7.14 6.90 -0.84
CA LYS A 86 -6.71 5.94 -1.85
C LYS A 86 -6.30 6.64 -3.13
N VAL A 87 -5.34 6.04 -3.81
CA VAL A 87 -4.87 6.46 -5.12
C VAL A 87 -4.98 5.27 -6.06
N VAL A 88 -5.60 5.48 -7.22
CA VAL A 88 -5.73 4.45 -8.24
C VAL A 88 -5.02 4.93 -9.49
N GLY A 89 -4.14 4.10 -10.02
CA GLY A 89 -3.28 4.38 -11.17
C GLY A 89 -1.87 4.79 -10.79
N ALA A 90 -1.00 4.83 -11.80
CA ALA A 90 0.39 5.23 -11.62
C ALA A 90 0.48 6.75 -11.44
N VAL A 91 0.84 7.19 -10.24
CA VAL A 91 1.03 8.60 -9.89
C VAL A 91 2.49 8.91 -9.58
N PRO A 92 2.91 10.19 -9.62
CA PRO A 92 4.24 10.59 -9.18
C PRO A 92 4.47 10.26 -7.69
N ALA A 93 5.73 9.96 -7.35
CA ALA A 93 6.15 9.67 -5.98
C ALA A 93 5.73 10.77 -4.99
N ALA A 94 5.84 12.04 -5.40
CA ALA A 94 5.47 13.19 -4.60
C ALA A 94 4.00 13.17 -4.15
N THR A 95 3.09 12.68 -5.00
CA THR A 95 1.67 12.57 -4.66
C THR A 95 1.43 11.49 -3.59
N VAL A 96 2.15 10.36 -3.68
CA VAL A 96 2.09 9.32 -2.66
C VAL A 96 2.68 9.84 -1.36
N GLU A 97 3.84 10.49 -1.43
CA GLU A 97 4.53 11.05 -0.27
C GLU A 97 3.67 12.08 0.48
N GLU A 98 3.03 12.99 -0.23
CA GLU A 98 2.13 14.00 0.36
C GLU A 98 1.00 13.33 1.15
N LYS A 99 0.41 12.25 0.61
CA LYS A 99 -0.62 11.46 1.30
C LYS A 99 -0.05 10.70 2.50
N VAL A 100 1.14 10.13 2.39
CA VAL A 100 1.83 9.50 3.54
C VAL A 100 2.07 10.53 4.65
N GLN A 101 2.47 11.75 4.30
CA GLN A 101 2.65 12.82 5.29
C GLN A 101 1.35 13.23 5.95
N ALA A 102 0.23 13.26 5.21
CA ALA A 102 -1.10 13.52 5.77
C ALA A 102 -1.58 12.41 6.74
N LEU A 103 -0.97 11.23 6.71
CA LEU A 103 -1.26 10.15 7.67
C LEU A 103 -0.59 10.34 9.03
N LEU A 104 0.54 11.05 9.08
CA LEU A 104 1.28 11.35 10.31
C LEU A 104 0.57 12.42 11.14
#